data_AF-A0A7W1QSF6-F1
#
_entry.id   AF-A0A7W1QSF6-F1
#
_cell.length_a   1.000
_cell.length_b   1.000
_cell.length_c   1.000
_cell.angle_alpha   90.00
_cell.angle_beta   90.00
_cell.angle_gamma   90.00
#
_symmetry.space_group_name_H-M   'P 1'
#
loop_
_entity.id
_entity.type
_entity.pdbx_description
1 polymer ?
#
loop_
_entity_poly.entity_id
_entity_poly.type
_entity_poly.pdbx_seq_one_letter_code
_entity_poly.pdbx_strand_id
1 'polypeptide(L)'
;CSTAVFPLGGSHFTNDIAFGLRTPIPEAEKIKRTVGCASSSSLSEMERGELVEVPSVGGRAPRQLSRQILCDILQPRAEEVLMHVADEIKESGWERQLSSGVVLTGGGALLDGMCEVAEQVFDAPVRLGYPERDRFGGLIEDIQSPAWAAAAGLSLVAQRAQTAESRSGLGKRGSTARLTHFVSKFRNRFSSIF
;
A
#
# COMPACT_ATOMS: atom_id res chain seq x y z
N CYS A 1 14.48 5.70 -12.31
CA CYS A 1 13.51 5.69 -11.20
C CYS A 1 12.84 7.05 -11.21
N SER A 2 11.60 7.13 -11.67
CA SER A 2 10.78 8.34 -11.52
C SER A 2 9.93 8.19 -10.26
N THR A 3 9.73 9.28 -9.52
CA THR A 3 8.86 9.32 -8.35
C THR A 3 8.08 10.63 -8.38
N ALA A 4 6.77 10.55 -8.29
CA ALA A 4 5.87 11.69 -8.26
C ALA A 4 4.93 11.61 -7.05
N VAL A 5 4.41 12.75 -6.61
CA VAL A 5 3.47 12.86 -5.50
C VAL A 5 2.32 13.77 -5.93
N PHE A 6 1.10 13.28 -5.80
CA PHE A 6 -0.11 14.02 -6.13
C PHE A 6 -0.83 14.45 -4.85
N PRO A 7 -1.43 15.65 -4.80
CA PRO A 7 -2.25 16.09 -3.68
C PRO A 7 -3.66 15.45 -3.70
N LEU A 8 -3.76 14.20 -4.14
CA LEU A 8 -5.00 13.43 -4.31
C LEU A 8 -4.92 12.12 -3.50
N GLY A 9 -6.06 11.62 -3.04
CA GLY A 9 -6.09 10.41 -2.22
C GLY A 9 -7.46 10.06 -1.67
N GLY A 10 -7.50 9.09 -0.75
CA GLY A 10 -8.76 8.50 -0.25
C GLY A 10 -9.74 9.47 0.41
N SER A 11 -9.29 10.63 0.89
CA SER A 11 -10.16 11.69 1.43
C SER A 11 -11.02 12.36 0.36
N HIS A 12 -10.55 12.42 -0.89
CA HIS A 12 -11.30 13.01 -2.00
C HIS A 12 -12.55 12.16 -2.31
N PHE A 13 -12.40 10.83 -2.35
CA PHE A 13 -13.52 9.90 -2.46
C PHE A 13 -14.56 10.10 -1.34
N THR A 14 -14.09 10.28 -0.10
CA THR A 14 -14.97 10.54 1.04
C THR A 14 -15.72 11.85 0.89
N ASN A 15 -15.04 12.89 0.42
CA ASN A 15 -15.63 14.20 0.18
C ASN A 15 -16.68 14.15 -0.93
N ASP A 16 -16.43 13.42 -2.02
CA ASP A 16 -17.40 13.26 -3.11
C ASP A 16 -18.67 12.55 -2.64
N ILE A 17 -18.53 11.49 -1.82
CA ILE A 17 -19.68 10.83 -1.19
C ILE A 17 -20.43 11.81 -0.29
N ALA A 18 -19.72 12.51 0.60
CA ALA A 18 -20.33 13.43 1.56
C ALA A 18 -21.11 14.54 0.85
N PHE A 19 -20.53 15.12 -0.21
CA PHE A 19 -21.16 16.15 -1.01
C PHE A 19 -22.30 15.61 -1.87
N GLY A 20 -22.06 14.55 -2.64
CA GLY A 20 -23.04 13.95 -3.56
C GLY A 20 -24.25 13.39 -2.82
N LEU A 21 -24.03 12.75 -1.67
CA LEU A 21 -25.10 12.16 -0.87
C LEU A 21 -25.57 13.05 0.29
N ARG A 22 -25.04 14.27 0.44
CA ARG A 22 -25.37 15.20 1.54
C ARG A 22 -25.37 14.50 2.90
N THR A 23 -24.30 13.75 3.16
CA THR A 23 -24.09 12.95 4.38
C THR A 23 -22.87 13.46 5.14
N PRO A 24 -22.82 13.38 6.48
CA PRO A 24 -21.64 13.77 7.25
C PRO A 24 -20.38 13.01 6.82
N ILE A 25 -19.22 13.67 6.83
CA ILE A 25 -17.91 13.09 6.44
C ILE A 25 -17.59 11.76 7.15
N PRO A 26 -17.82 11.60 8.48
CA PRO A 26 -17.58 10.31 9.14
C PRO A 26 -18.45 9.18 8.60
N GLU A 27 -19.71 9.47 8.26
CA GLU A 27 -20.64 8.49 7.69
C GLU A 27 -20.29 8.18 6.23
N ALA A 28 -19.87 9.18 5.46
CA ALA A 28 -19.35 8.98 4.11
C ALA A 28 -18.14 8.03 4.09
N GLU A 29 -17.19 8.19 5.03
CA GLU A 29 -16.04 7.31 5.15
C GLU A 29 -16.46 5.88 5.47
N LYS A 30 -17.43 5.73 6.38
CA LYS A 30 -17.98 4.42 6.75
C LYS A 30 -18.62 3.75 5.55
N ILE A 31 -19.50 4.45 4.84
CA ILE A 31 -20.18 3.96 3.62
C ILE A 31 -19.15 3.54 2.56
N LYS A 32 -18.15 4.40 2.30
CA LYS A 32 -17.05 4.10 1.36
C LYS A 32 -16.36 2.79 1.70
N ARG A 33 -16.03 2.57 2.97
CA ARG A 33 -15.28 1.39 3.44
C ARG A 33 -16.11 0.11 3.48
N THR A 34 -17.42 0.20 3.71
CA THR A 34 -18.27 -1.00 3.89
C THR A 34 -18.91 -1.49 2.60
N VAL A 35 -19.35 -0.57 1.73
CA VAL A 35 -20.16 -0.90 0.53
C VAL A 35 -19.71 -0.14 -0.73
N GLY A 36 -18.66 0.67 -0.63
CA GLY A 36 -18.12 1.41 -1.77
C GLY A 36 -17.55 0.51 -2.85
N CYS A 37 -17.83 0.84 -4.11
CA CYS A 37 -17.28 0.19 -5.29
C CYS A 37 -16.97 1.26 -6.33
N ALA A 38 -15.78 1.23 -6.91
CA ALA A 38 -15.29 2.15 -7.92
C ALA A 38 -15.51 1.65 -9.35
N SER A 39 -16.02 0.43 -9.54
CA SER A 39 -16.30 -0.10 -10.88
C SER A 39 -17.70 -0.69 -10.95
N SER A 40 -18.53 -0.13 -11.81
CA SER A 40 -19.87 -0.66 -12.07
C SER A 40 -19.83 -2.09 -12.63
N SER A 41 -18.78 -2.46 -13.37
CA SER A 41 -18.63 -3.83 -13.89
C SER A 41 -18.34 -4.88 -12.81
N SER A 42 -17.81 -4.45 -11.65
CA SER A 42 -17.53 -5.34 -10.52
C SER A 42 -18.77 -5.62 -9.66
N LEU A 43 -19.85 -4.84 -9.83
CA LEU A 43 -21.12 -5.07 -9.16
C LEU A 43 -21.96 -6.14 -9.89
N SER A 44 -22.50 -7.10 -9.14
CA SER A 44 -23.57 -7.98 -9.63
C SER A 44 -24.92 -7.24 -9.72
N GLU A 45 -25.87 -7.78 -10.48
CA GLU A 45 -27.24 -7.22 -10.57
C GLU A 45 -27.91 -7.09 -9.20
N MET A 46 -27.67 -8.05 -8.29
CA MET A 46 -28.18 -8.01 -6.93
C MET A 46 -27.57 -6.85 -6.14
N GLU A 47 -26.25 -6.66 -6.24
CA GLU A 47 -25.54 -5.59 -5.55
C GLU A 47 -25.91 -4.21 -6.09
N ARG A 48 -26.16 -4.07 -7.41
CA ARG A 48 -26.63 -2.80 -7.98
C ARG A 48 -27.93 -2.31 -7.34
N GLY A 49 -28.86 -3.25 -7.09
CA GLY A 49 -30.15 -2.98 -6.47
C GLY A 49 -30.13 -2.92 -4.95
N GLU A 50 -29.01 -3.26 -4.31
CA GLU A 50 -28.86 -3.23 -2.85
C GLU A 50 -29.05 -1.82 -2.32
N LEU A 51 -29.93 -1.68 -1.31
CA LEU A 51 -30.23 -0.39 -0.69
C LEU A 51 -29.29 -0.14 0.48
N VAL A 52 -28.57 0.98 0.42
CA VAL A 52 -27.67 1.48 1.46
C VAL A 52 -28.38 2.60 2.23
N GLU A 53 -28.40 2.48 3.55
CA GLU A 53 -28.89 3.54 4.42
C GLU A 53 -27.85 4.66 4.54
N VAL A 54 -28.26 5.88 4.23
CA VAL A 54 -27.42 7.08 4.20
C VAL A 54 -27.97 8.12 5.17
N PRO A 55 -27.26 8.40 6.27
CA PRO A 55 -27.61 9.47 7.18
C PRO A 55 -27.59 10.83 6.47
N SER A 56 -28.61 11.66 6.71
CA SER A 56 -28.68 13.01 6.12
C SER A 56 -28.09 14.06 7.05
N VAL A 57 -27.61 15.17 6.49
CA VAL A 57 -27.26 16.37 7.27
C VAL A 57 -28.50 17.12 7.77
N GLY A 58 -28.32 17.92 8.83
CA GLY A 58 -29.32 18.89 9.30
C GLY A 58 -30.54 18.29 10.00
N GLY A 59 -30.40 17.14 10.66
CA GLY A 59 -31.48 16.50 11.43
C GLY A 59 -32.60 15.89 10.58
N ARG A 60 -32.40 15.79 9.26
CA ARG A 60 -33.33 15.12 8.35
C ARG A 60 -33.25 13.60 8.53
N ALA A 61 -34.35 12.91 8.25
CA ALA A 61 -34.39 11.46 8.29
C ALA A 61 -33.34 10.83 7.34
N PRO A 62 -32.77 9.67 7.70
CA PRO A 62 -31.94 8.88 6.80
C PRO A 62 -32.67 8.53 5.50
N ARG A 63 -31.91 8.34 4.44
CA ARG A 63 -32.41 7.99 3.10
C ARG A 63 -31.85 6.64 2.69
N GLN A 64 -32.60 5.87 1.93
CA GLN A 64 -32.08 4.65 1.30
C GLN A 64 -31.78 4.95 -0.17
N LEU A 65 -30.56 4.61 -0.59
CA LEU A 65 -30.08 4.79 -1.96
C LEU A 65 -29.47 3.49 -2.45
N SER A 66 -29.61 3.19 -3.75
CA SER A 66 -28.99 2.01 -4.32
C SER A 66 -27.46 2.12 -4.29
N ARG A 67 -26.77 1.00 -4.08
CA ARG A 67 -25.30 0.92 -4.16
C ARG A 67 -24.76 1.38 -5.51
N GLN A 68 -25.54 1.23 -6.60
CA GLN A 68 -25.19 1.80 -7.90
C GLN A 68 -24.92 3.31 -7.84
N ILE A 69 -25.71 4.09 -7.09
CA ILE A 69 -25.52 5.56 -6.99
C ILE A 69 -24.16 5.87 -6.33
N LEU A 70 -23.76 5.06 -5.35
CA LEU A 70 -22.45 5.20 -4.72
C LEU A 70 -21.33 4.91 -5.72
N CYS A 71 -21.51 3.92 -6.59
CA CYS A 71 -20.57 3.61 -7.65
C CYS A 71 -20.45 4.74 -8.69
N ASP A 72 -21.58 5.33 -9.09
CA ASP A 72 -21.63 6.46 -10.01
C ASP A 72 -20.90 7.71 -9.48
N ILE A 73 -20.69 7.80 -8.16
CA ILE A 73 -19.88 8.86 -7.51
C ILE A 73 -18.41 8.45 -7.43
N LEU A 74 -18.12 7.19 -7.07
CA LEU A 74 -16.76 6.73 -6.80
C LEU A 74 -15.94 6.44 -8.06
N GLN A 75 -16.57 5.88 -9.09
CA GLN A 75 -15.92 5.54 -10.36
C GLN A 75 -15.23 6.73 -11.03
N PRO A 76 -15.90 7.89 -11.28
CA PRO A 76 -15.24 9.02 -11.92
C PRO A 76 -14.07 9.58 -11.09
N ARG A 77 -14.14 9.50 -9.75
CA ARG A 77 -13.00 9.89 -8.88
C ARG A 77 -11.83 8.92 -9.01
N ALA A 78 -12.09 7.62 -9.13
CA ALA A 78 -11.04 6.63 -9.38
C ALA A 78 -10.36 6.89 -10.73
N GLU A 79 -11.15 7.08 -11.78
CA GLU A 79 -10.67 7.42 -13.13
C GLU A 79 -9.81 8.69 -13.10
N GLU A 80 -10.26 9.77 -12.47
CA GLU A 80 -9.51 11.02 -12.36
C GLU A 80 -8.13 10.82 -11.69
N VAL A 81 -8.09 10.13 -10.55
CA VAL A 81 -6.84 9.88 -9.82
C VAL A 81 -5.88 9.03 -10.66
N LEU A 82 -6.39 7.98 -11.31
CA LEU A 82 -5.57 7.07 -12.11
C LEU A 82 -5.10 7.74 -13.42
N MET A 83 -5.92 8.60 -14.02
CA MET A 83 -5.54 9.37 -15.20
C MET A 83 -4.39 10.33 -14.90
N HIS A 84 -4.40 11.01 -13.74
CA HIS A 84 -3.27 11.84 -13.33
C HIS A 84 -1.96 11.03 -13.21
N VAL A 85 -2.05 9.79 -12.74
CA VAL A 85 -0.89 8.88 -12.68
C VAL A 85 -0.46 8.43 -14.07
N ALA A 86 -1.41 8.14 -14.97
CA ALA A 86 -1.12 7.76 -16.36
C ALA A 86 -0.42 8.88 -17.12
N ASP A 87 -0.87 10.13 -16.95
CA ASP A 87 -0.26 11.31 -17.54
C ASP A 87 1.19 11.48 -17.08
N GLU A 88 1.46 11.33 -15.78
CA GLU A 88 2.84 11.38 -15.24
C GLU A 88 3.72 10.24 -15.77
N ILE A 89 3.20 9.02 -15.92
CA ILE A 89 3.96 7.91 -16.51
C ILE A 89 4.36 8.25 -17.96
N LYS A 90 3.46 8.89 -18.70
CA LYS A 90 3.70 9.33 -20.06
C LYS A 90 4.73 10.47 -20.13
N GLU A 91 4.56 11.51 -19.31
CA GLU A 91 5.45 12.67 -19.25
C GLU A 91 6.87 12.29 -18.80
N SER A 92 6.99 11.32 -17.90
CA SER A 92 8.29 10.80 -17.44
C SER A 92 8.97 9.87 -18.47
N GLY A 93 8.30 9.51 -19.57
CA GLY A 93 8.84 8.70 -20.66
C GLY A 93 8.84 7.19 -20.42
N TRP A 94 8.07 6.70 -19.43
CA TRP A 94 8.04 5.28 -19.04
C TRP A 94 6.84 4.52 -19.61
N GLU A 95 6.00 5.14 -20.45
CA GLU A 95 4.78 4.55 -21.05
C GLU A 95 5.02 3.15 -21.64
N ARG A 96 6.12 2.95 -22.38
CA ARG A 96 6.46 1.65 -23.02
C ARG A 96 7.03 0.59 -22.08
N GLN A 97 7.22 0.91 -20.80
CA GLN A 97 7.84 0.02 -19.80
C GLN A 97 6.86 -0.61 -18.82
N LEU A 98 5.55 -0.44 -19.03
CA LEU A 98 4.51 -1.08 -18.21
C LEU A 98 4.34 -2.60 -18.48
N SER A 99 5.30 -3.25 -19.16
CA SER A 99 5.24 -4.67 -19.53
C SER A 99 5.10 -5.64 -18.36
N SER A 100 5.48 -5.22 -17.15
CA SER A 100 5.34 -6.01 -15.92
C SER A 100 4.03 -5.75 -15.15
N GLY A 101 3.16 -4.87 -15.68
CA GLY A 101 1.92 -4.46 -15.05
C GLY A 101 2.10 -3.40 -13.96
N VAL A 102 0.99 -3.09 -13.29
CA VAL A 102 0.90 -2.09 -12.22
C VAL A 102 0.58 -2.78 -10.89
N VAL A 103 1.17 -2.28 -9.81
CA VAL A 103 0.92 -2.77 -8.45
C VAL A 103 0.33 -1.65 -7.62
N LEU A 104 -0.95 -1.79 -7.24
CA LEU A 104 -1.60 -0.85 -6.33
C LEU A 104 -1.34 -1.26 -4.87
N THR A 105 -1.00 -0.29 -4.03
CA THR A 105 -0.76 -0.48 -2.60
C THR A 105 -1.42 0.61 -1.78
N GLY A 106 -1.37 0.51 -0.45
CA GLY A 106 -2.01 1.45 0.46
C GLY A 106 -3.50 1.16 0.70
N GLY A 107 -4.10 1.91 1.62
CA GLY A 107 -5.50 1.69 2.02
C GLY A 107 -6.52 2.05 0.93
N GLY A 108 -6.21 3.00 0.05
CA GLY A 108 -7.09 3.38 -1.06
C GLY A 108 -7.23 2.30 -2.13
N ALA A 109 -6.21 1.46 -2.30
CA ALA A 109 -6.24 0.34 -3.24
C ALA A 109 -7.25 -0.75 -2.85
N LEU A 110 -7.71 -0.78 -1.59
CA LEU A 110 -8.71 -1.73 -1.10
C LEU A 110 -10.15 -1.38 -1.51
N LEU A 111 -10.38 -0.22 -2.12
CA LEU A 111 -11.70 0.10 -2.65
C LEU A 111 -12.05 -0.90 -3.75
N ASP A 112 -13.20 -1.55 -3.61
CA ASP A 112 -13.68 -2.54 -4.56
C ASP A 112 -13.78 -1.94 -5.97
N GLY A 113 -13.46 -2.69 -7.02
CA GLY A 113 -13.41 -2.17 -8.40
C GLY A 113 -12.21 -1.29 -8.76
N MET A 114 -11.31 -0.96 -7.83
CA MET A 114 -10.15 -0.08 -8.11
C MET A 114 -9.15 -0.70 -9.08
N CYS A 115 -8.93 -2.02 -9.03
CA CYS A 115 -8.02 -2.69 -9.95
C CYS A 115 -8.58 -2.67 -11.37
N GLU A 116 -9.88 -2.87 -11.52
CA GLU A 116 -10.59 -2.90 -12.79
C GLU A 116 -10.56 -1.53 -13.48
N VAL A 117 -10.81 -0.45 -12.73
CA VAL A 117 -10.64 0.92 -13.27
C VAL A 117 -9.18 1.16 -13.65
N ALA A 118 -8.23 0.72 -12.85
CA ALA A 118 -6.81 0.87 -13.15
C ALA A 118 -6.37 0.09 -14.40
N GLU A 119 -6.88 -1.13 -14.60
CA GLU A 119 -6.63 -1.91 -15.83
C GLU A 119 -7.14 -1.19 -17.07
N GLN A 120 -8.32 -0.57 -16.97
CA GLN A 120 -8.89 0.23 -18.06
C GLN A 120 -8.07 1.49 -18.35
N VAL A 121 -7.60 2.19 -17.31
CA VAL A 121 -6.85 3.45 -17.47
C VAL A 121 -5.42 3.21 -17.95
N PHE A 122 -4.73 2.18 -17.45
CA PHE A 122 -3.33 1.93 -17.78
C PHE A 122 -3.12 1.00 -18.99
N ASP A 123 -4.18 0.35 -19.48
CA ASP A 123 -4.11 -0.69 -20.52
C ASP A 123 -3.04 -1.75 -20.21
N ALA A 124 -2.98 -2.15 -18.93
CA ALA A 124 -1.97 -3.04 -18.40
C ALA A 124 -2.53 -3.89 -17.24
N PRO A 125 -2.03 -5.12 -17.01
CA PRO A 125 -2.46 -5.93 -15.88
C PRO A 125 -2.23 -5.22 -14.54
N VAL A 126 -3.24 -5.18 -13.67
CA VAL A 126 -3.13 -4.55 -12.35
C VAL A 126 -3.40 -5.55 -11.26
N ARG A 127 -2.64 -5.45 -10.16
CA ARG A 127 -2.87 -6.27 -8.97
C ARG A 127 -2.64 -5.48 -7.69
N LEU A 128 -3.22 -5.98 -6.61
CA LEU A 128 -2.91 -5.53 -5.26
C LEU A 128 -1.52 -6.03 -4.82
N GLY A 129 -0.76 -5.16 -4.18
CA GLY A 129 0.52 -5.47 -3.56
C GLY A 129 0.35 -5.71 -2.06
N TYR A 130 0.69 -6.91 -1.62
CA TYR A 130 0.68 -7.30 -0.20
C TYR A 130 2.11 -7.44 0.33
N PRO A 131 2.35 -7.17 1.62
CA PRO A 131 3.61 -7.51 2.26
C PRO A 131 3.94 -9.01 2.17
N GLU A 132 5.21 -9.34 1.96
CA GLU A 132 5.71 -10.72 1.91
C GLU A 132 5.51 -11.43 3.26
N ARG A 133 4.65 -12.45 3.30
CA ARG A 133 4.26 -13.15 4.55
C ARG A 133 5.45 -13.81 5.26
N ASP A 134 6.37 -14.39 4.51
CA ASP A 134 7.54 -15.13 5.00
C ASP A 134 8.59 -14.24 5.67
N ARG A 135 8.55 -12.92 5.44
CA ARG A 135 9.48 -11.96 6.02
C ARG A 135 9.16 -11.54 7.45
N PHE A 136 7.91 -11.71 7.88
CA PHE A 136 7.42 -11.19 9.16
C PHE A 136 6.92 -12.35 10.04
N GLY A 137 7.73 -12.79 11.00
CA GLY A 137 7.30 -13.81 11.95
C GLY A 137 6.26 -13.28 12.95
N GLY A 138 5.17 -14.02 13.18
CA GLY A 138 4.21 -13.76 14.27
C GLY A 138 3.20 -12.62 14.03
N LEU A 139 3.45 -11.68 13.11
CA LEU A 139 2.58 -10.52 12.83
C LEU A 139 1.79 -10.66 11.51
N ILE A 140 1.80 -11.85 10.90
CA ILE A 140 1.36 -12.06 9.51
C ILE A 140 -0.11 -11.70 9.29
N GLU A 141 -0.98 -12.02 10.25
CA GLU A 141 -2.43 -11.83 10.06
C GLU A 141 -2.83 -10.35 10.05
N ASP A 142 -2.20 -9.52 10.89
CA ASP A 142 -2.54 -8.10 11.01
C ASP A 142 -1.98 -7.26 9.85
N ILE A 143 -0.83 -7.66 9.28
CA ILE A 143 -0.12 -6.89 8.25
C ILE A 143 -0.47 -7.33 6.83
N GLN A 144 -1.28 -8.37 6.64
CA GLN A 144 -1.63 -8.87 5.31
C GLN A 144 -2.68 -7.98 4.63
N SER A 145 -2.38 -6.70 4.53
CA SER A 145 -3.17 -5.72 3.81
C SER A 145 -2.26 -4.78 3.04
N PRO A 146 -2.64 -4.35 1.82
CA PRO A 146 -1.90 -3.34 1.07
C PRO A 146 -1.70 -2.04 1.86
N ALA A 147 -2.57 -1.75 2.83
CA ALA A 147 -2.43 -0.62 3.75
C ALA A 147 -1.11 -0.63 4.56
N TRP A 148 -0.54 -1.81 4.81
CA TRP A 148 0.70 -1.98 5.57
C TRP A 148 1.98 -1.99 4.71
N ALA A 149 1.85 -1.89 3.37
CA ALA A 149 2.98 -2.01 2.45
C ALA A 149 4.13 -1.05 2.77
N ALA A 150 3.83 0.22 3.11
CA ALA A 150 4.84 1.21 3.46
C ALA A 150 5.58 0.86 4.76
N ALA A 151 4.85 0.53 5.83
CA ALA A 151 5.44 0.17 7.12
C ALA A 151 6.28 -1.11 7.04
N ALA A 152 5.79 -2.12 6.32
CA ALA A 152 6.52 -3.35 6.03
C ALA A 152 7.82 -3.05 5.24
N GLY A 153 7.73 -2.26 4.17
CA GLY A 153 8.89 -1.87 3.36
C GLY A 153 9.98 -1.15 4.17
N LEU A 154 9.59 -0.17 4.99
CA LEU A 154 10.51 0.55 5.88
C LEU A 154 11.20 -0.39 6.88
N SER A 155 10.47 -1.35 7.44
CA SER A 155 11.01 -2.33 8.38
C SER A 155 12.06 -3.24 7.73
N LEU A 156 11.82 -3.67 6.48
CA LEU A 156 12.77 -4.46 5.70
C LEU A 156 14.03 -3.66 5.34
N VAL A 157 13.87 -2.38 4.99
CA VAL A 157 15.00 -1.48 4.72
C VAL A 157 15.87 -1.34 5.97
N ALA A 158 15.26 -1.11 7.14
CA ALA A 158 15.98 -1.02 8.41
C ALA A 158 16.71 -2.33 8.76
N GLN A 159 16.07 -3.49 8.59
CA GLN A 159 16.69 -4.80 8.83
C GLN A 159 17.91 -5.04 7.92
N ARG A 160 17.81 -4.67 6.64
CA ARG A 160 18.92 -4.79 5.68
C ARG A 160 20.10 -3.91 6.08
N ALA A 161 19.84 -2.68 6.55
CA ALA A 161 20.88 -1.77 7.04
C ALA A 161 21.62 -2.36 8.26
N GLN A 162 20.89 -2.86 9.27
CA GLN A 162 21.48 -3.48 10.46
C GLN A 162 22.32 -4.73 10.13
N THR A 163 21.85 -5.55 9.18
CA THR A 163 22.58 -6.74 8.75
C THR A 163 23.87 -6.38 8.01
N ALA A 164 23.85 -5.31 7.20
CA ALA A 164 25.04 -4.82 6.51
C ALA A 164 26.09 -4.27 7.50
N GLU A 165 25.68 -3.54 8.54
CA GLU A 165 26.55 -3.05 9.61
C GLU A 165 27.16 -4.19 10.45
N SER A 166 26.34 -5.19 10.81
CA SER A 166 26.81 -6.36 11.55
C SER A 166 27.87 -7.15 10.77
N ARG A 167 27.70 -7.26 9.44
CA ARG A 167 28.67 -7.92 8.54
C ARG A 167 29.98 -7.14 8.42
N SER A 168 29.94 -5.81 8.39
CA SER A 168 31.15 -4.98 8.32
C SER A 168 31.92 -4.92 9.65
N GLY A 169 31.23 -5.09 10.79
CA GLY A 169 31.83 -5.22 12.12
C GLY A 169 32.55 -6.55 12.38
N LEU A 170 32.07 -7.66 11.82
CA LEU A 170 32.70 -8.99 11.97
C LEU A 170 34.04 -9.12 11.21
N GLY A 171 34.25 -8.36 10.13
CA GLY A 171 35.49 -8.36 9.36
C GLY A 171 36.69 -7.71 10.06
N LYS A 172 36.46 -6.84 11.05
CA LYS A 172 37.55 -6.10 11.74
C LYS A 172 37.98 -6.70 13.10
N ARG A 173 37.21 -7.63 13.69
CA ARG A 173 37.52 -8.22 15.01
C ARG A 173 38.10 -9.64 14.96
N GLY A 174 38.09 -10.32 13.81
CA GLY A 174 38.47 -11.74 13.73
C GLY A 174 39.95 -12.04 13.45
N SER A 175 40.66 -11.19 12.71
CA SER A 175 42.04 -11.48 12.25
C SER A 175 43.11 -11.04 13.25
N THR A 176 42.96 -9.86 13.87
CA THR A 176 43.93 -9.34 14.84
C THR A 176 43.76 -9.95 16.24
N ALA A 177 42.53 -10.22 16.68
CA ALA A 177 42.28 -10.81 18.01
C ALA A 177 42.72 -12.27 18.12
N ARG A 178 42.62 -13.06 17.04
CA ARG A 178 43.13 -14.44 17.02
C ARG A 178 44.66 -14.50 16.97
N LEU A 179 45.29 -13.57 16.24
CA LEU A 179 46.75 -13.50 16.14
C LEU A 179 47.40 -13.03 17.45
N THR A 180 46.82 -12.03 18.13
CA THR A 180 47.31 -11.58 19.44
C THR A 180 47.14 -12.64 20.52
N HIS A 181 46.04 -13.40 20.49
CA HIS A 181 45.82 -14.53 21.41
C HIS A 181 46.72 -15.74 21.12
N PHE A 182 47.11 -15.97 19.86
CA PHE A 182 48.08 -17.03 19.51
C PHE A 182 49.51 -16.65 19.92
N VAL A 183 49.94 -15.42 19.64
CA VAL A 183 51.28 -14.91 19.98
C VAL A 183 51.47 -14.83 21.50
N SER A 184 50.46 -14.41 22.27
CA SER A 184 50.52 -14.39 23.73
C SER A 184 50.62 -15.80 24.33
N LYS A 185 49.88 -16.76 23.77
CA LYS A 185 49.91 -18.17 24.20
C LYS A 185 51.23 -18.86 23.83
N PHE A 186 51.87 -18.47 22.73
CA PHE A 186 53.19 -18.97 22.34
C PHE A 186 54.31 -18.38 23.22
N ARG A 187 54.24 -17.09 23.54
CA ARG A 187 55.21 -16.42 24.42
C ARG A 187 55.20 -17.01 25.84
N ASN A 188 54.02 -17.26 26.40
CA ASN A 188 53.92 -17.82 27.76
C ASN A 188 54.37 -19.29 27.86
N ARG A 189 54.40 -20.03 26.75
CA ARG A 189 54.95 -21.41 26.73
C ARG A 189 56.47 -21.47 26.58
N PHE A 190 57.09 -20.44 26.00
CA PHE A 190 58.54 -20.37 25.85
C PHE A 190 59.23 -19.78 27.08
N SER A 191 58.54 -18.92 27.85
CA SER A 191 59.03 -18.40 29.13
C SER A 191 58.93 -19.38 30.30
N SER A 192 58.44 -20.61 30.07
CA SER A 192 58.34 -21.66 31.09
C SER A 192 59.28 -22.84 30.83
N ILE A 193 60.17 -22.72 29.84
CA ILE A 193 61.11 -23.77 29.40
C ILE A 193 62.58 -23.30 29.53
N PHE A 194 62.81 -22.04 29.90
CA PHE A 194 64.10 -21.52 30.38
C PHE A 194 63.91 -20.79 31.69
#